data_AF-A0A392M698-F1
#
_entry.id   AF-A0A392M698-F1
#
_cell.length_a   1.000
_cell.length_b   1.000
_cell.length_c   1.000
_cell.angle_alpha   90.00
_cell.angle_beta   90.00
_cell.angle_gamma   90.00
#
_symmetry.space_group_name_H-M   'P 1'
#
loop_
_entity.id
_entity.type
_entity.pdbx_description
1 polymer ?
#
loop_
_entity_poly.entity_id
_entity_poly.type
_entity_poly.pdbx_seq_one_letter_code
_entity_poly.pdbx_strand_id
1 'polypeptide(L)' 'VIDVMTGTSAEREYVRDVKLTKMVIVELTDHSGKFECALFGDYVDELNKKIGKSSSGLPIVVVQFAKVKFFREPVAHFF' A
#
# COMPACT_ATOMS: atom_id res chain seq x y z
N VAL A 1 4.75 11.28 2.47
CA VAL A 1 5.10 10.93 1.07
C VAL A 1 3.98 11.40 0.18
N ILE A 2 4.30 11.94 -1.01
CA ILE A 2 3.34 12.35 -2.03
C ILE A 2 3.73 11.60 -3.29
N ASP A 3 2.84 10.77 -3.82
CA ASP A 3 3.19 9.94 -4.97
C ASP A 3 1.98 9.53 -5.83
N VAL A 4 2.23 9.05 -7.05
CA VAL A 4 1.25 8.49 -7.98
C VAL A 4 0.95 7.05 -7.57
N MET A 5 -0.32 6.72 -7.39
CA MET A 5 -0.74 5.34 -7.17
C MET A 5 -0.90 4.61 -8.49
N THR A 6 -0.04 3.63 -8.72
CA THR A 6 0.02 2.86 -9.98
C THR A 6 -0.65 1.49 -9.87
N GLY A 7 -0.94 1.02 -8.66
CA GLY A 7 -1.60 -0.27 -8.46
C GLY A 7 -2.07 -0.54 -7.05
N THR A 8 -2.90 -1.57 -6.91
CA THR A 8 -3.38 -2.11 -5.63
C THR A 8 -3.34 -3.63 -5.68
N SER A 9 -2.94 -4.27 -4.58
CA SER A 9 -3.08 -5.72 -4.45
C SER A 9 -4.55 -6.13 -4.29
N ALA A 10 -4.83 -7.42 -4.38
CA ALA A 10 -6.07 -7.97 -3.82
C ALA A 10 -6.14 -7.68 -2.31
N GLU A 11 -7.34 -7.49 -1.79
CA GLU A 11 -7.60 -7.43 -0.35
C GLU A 11 -7.25 -8.77 0.29
N ARG A 12 -6.60 -8.72 1.46
CA ARG A 12 -6.17 -9.89 2.23
C ARG A 12 -6.47 -9.64 3.70
N GLU A 13 -6.50 -10.71 4.48
CA GLU A 13 -6.60 -10.62 5.93
C GLU A 13 -5.21 -10.71 6.56
N TYR A 14 -4.97 -9.86 7.56
CA TYR A 14 -3.75 -9.80 8.35
C TYR A 14 -4.07 -9.97 9.84
N VAL A 15 -3.41 -10.91 10.49
CA VAL A 15 -3.57 -11.12 11.94
C VAL A 15 -2.61 -10.20 12.68
N ARG A 16 -3.17 -9.27 13.46
CA ARG A 16 -2.43 -8.40 14.36
C ARG A 16 -3.02 -8.53 15.76
N ASP A 17 -2.18 -8.89 16.73
CA ASP A 17 -2.58 -8.99 18.15
C ASP A 17 -3.84 -9.87 18.35
N VAL A 18 -3.90 -11.03 17.68
CA VAL A 18 -5.04 -11.99 17.68
C VAL A 18 -6.30 -11.47 16.98
N LYS A 19 -6.30 -10.25 16.45
CA LYS A 19 -7.39 -9.69 15.65
C LYS A 19 -7.11 -9.81 14.17
N LEU A 20 -8.09 -10.35 13.43
CA LEU A 20 -8.10 -10.35 11.97
C LEU A 20 -8.46 -8.95 11.45
N THR A 21 -7.61 -8.39 10.60
CA THR A 21 -7.77 -7.04 10.05
C THR A 21 -7.57 -7.07 8.54
N LYS A 22 -8.44 -6.41 7.78
CA LYS A 22 -8.28 -6.23 6.33
C LYS A 22 -6.97 -5.54 6.01
N MET A 23 -6.34 -5.89 4.90
CA MET A 23 -5.10 -5.32 4.42
C MET A 23 -5.10 -5.22 2.90
N VAL A 24 -4.56 -4.12 2.37
CA VAL A 24 -4.23 -3.97 0.96
C VAL A 24 -2.84 -3.35 0.83
N ILE A 25 -2.09 -3.78 -0.18
CA ILE A 25 -0.85 -3.11 -0.58
C ILE A 25 -1.19 -2.13 -1.69
N VAL A 26 -0.80 -0.88 -1.50
CA VAL A 26 -0.87 0.17 -2.49
C VAL A 26 0.52 0.38 -3.07
N GLU A 27 0.62 0.36 -4.40
CA GLU A 27 1.83 0.65 -5.13
C GLU A 27 1.89 2.14 -5.44
N LEU A 28 2.98 2.78 -5.02
CA LEU A 28 3.25 4.20 -5.19
C LEU A 28 4.56 4.35 -5.99
N THR A 29 4.53 5.13 -7.07
CA THR A 29 5.65 5.27 -8.01
C THR A 29 5.96 6.71 -8.37
N ASP A 30 7.16 7.17 -8.03
CA ASP A 30 7.72 8.43 -8.48
C ASP A 30 8.97 8.22 -9.37
N HIS A 31 9.67 9.31 -9.67
CA HIS A 31 10.91 9.30 -10.43
C HIS A 31 12.06 8.54 -9.75
N SER A 32 12.00 8.31 -8.44
CA SER A 32 13.00 7.58 -7.65
C SER A 32 12.74 6.06 -7.62
N GLY A 33 11.54 5.64 -7.99
CA GLY A 33 11.17 4.24 -8.15
C GLY A 33 9.82 3.91 -7.53
N LYS A 34 9.60 2.61 -7.32
CA LYS A 34 8.38 2.06 -6.73
C LYS A 34 8.58 1.78 -5.25
N PHE A 35 7.59 2.14 -4.44
CA PHE A 35 7.48 1.68 -3.07
C PHE A 35 6.07 1.17 -2.74
N GLU A 36 5.99 0.32 -1.73
CA GLU A 36 4.75 -0.31 -1.29
C GLU A 36 4.26 0.30 0.02
N CYS A 37 2.97 0.60 0.10
CA CYS A 37 2.30 1.08 1.29
C CYS A 37 1.21 0.10 1.72
N ALA A 38 1.36 -0.50 2.91
CA ALA A 38 0.33 -1.35 3.49
C ALA A 38 -0.72 -0.50 4.21
N LEU A 39 -1.98 -0.61 3.79
CA LEU A 39 -3.13 -0.04 4.47
C LEU A 39 -3.92 -1.13 5.18
N PHE A 40 -4.54 -0.79 6.31
CA PHE A 40 -5.22 -1.75 7.19
C PHE A 40 -6.60 -1.26 7.62
N GLY A 41 -7.49 -2.21 7.91
CA GLY A 41 -8.81 -1.93 8.48
C GLY A 41 -9.64 -0.99 7.61
N ASP A 42 -10.27 0.01 8.24
CA ASP A 42 -11.20 0.93 7.58
C ASP A 42 -10.57 1.71 6.42
N TYR A 43 -9.24 1.90 6.41
CA TYR A 43 -8.53 2.53 5.29
C TYR A 43 -8.67 1.73 3.99
N VAL A 44 -8.83 0.41 4.05
CA VAL A 44 -9.06 -0.43 2.87
C VAL A 44 -10.41 -0.10 2.24
N ASP A 45 -11.44 0.00 3.07
CA ASP A 45 -12.81 0.31 2.63
C ASP A 45 -12.90 1.74 2.10
N GLU A 46 -12.23 2.71 2.74
CA GLU A 46 -12.14 4.08 2.25
C GLU A 46 -11.41 4.19 0.90
N LEU A 47 -10.31 3.47 0.73
CA LEU A 47 -9.56 3.45 -0.51
C LEU A 47 -10.44 2.94 -1.65
N ASN A 48 -11.10 1.79 -1.46
CA ASN A 48 -11.99 1.18 -2.44
C ASN A 48 -13.12 2.14 -2.84
N LYS A 49 -13.70 2.85 -1.87
CA LYS A 49 -14.75 3.85 -2.12
C LYS A 49 -14.24 5.07 -2.91
N LYS A 50 -12.98 5.48 -2.72
CA LYS A 50 -12.37 6.61 -3.45
C LYS A 50 -12.00 6.22 -4.88
N ILE A 51 -11.37 5.06 -5.06
CA ILE A 51 -10.98 4.55 -6.39
C ILE A 51 -12.20 4.21 -7.24
N GLY A 52 -13.24 3.61 -6.65
CA GLY A 52 -14.47 3.31 -7.39
C GLY A 52 -15.22 4.55 -7.93
N LYS A 53 -14.83 5.76 -7.50
CA LYS A 53 -15.41 7.04 -7.94
C LYS A 53 -14.52 7.82 -8.91
N SER A 54 -13.26 7.44 -9.10
CA SER A 54 -12.35 8.18 -9.99
C SER A 54 -12.69 7.87 -11.45
N SER A 55 -13.00 8.89 -12.24
CA SER A 55 -13.49 8.75 -13.61
C SER A 55 -12.39 8.68 -14.68
N SER A 56 -11.14 9.02 -14.36
CA SER A 56 -9.99 8.87 -15.26
C SER A 56 -8.66 9.23 -14.57
N GLY A 57 -7.57 8.59 -15.01
CA GLY A 57 -6.20 8.89 -14.57
C GLY A 57 -5.72 8.12 -13.35
N LEU A 58 -4.42 8.22 -13.07
CA LEU A 58 -3.80 7.66 -11.87
C LEU A 58 -3.92 8.67 -10.71
N PRO A 59 -4.41 8.28 -9.54
CA PRO A 59 -4.60 9.21 -8.44
C PRO A 59 -3.27 9.56 -7.78
N ILE A 60 -3.13 10.82 -7.37
CA ILE A 60 -2.06 11.26 -6.48
C ILE A 60 -2.48 11.00 -5.04
N VAL A 61 -1.61 10.35 -4.27
CA VAL A 61 -1.85 9.97 -2.88
C VAL A 61 -0.86 10.68 -1.98
N VAL A 62 -1.37 11.25 -0.90
CA VAL A 62 -0.56 11.84 0.18
C VAL A 62 -0.66 10.93 1.40
N VAL A 63 0.47 10.36 1.80
CA VAL A 63 0.58 9.50 2.98
C VAL A 63 1.34 10.25 4.07
N GLN A 64 0.68 10.55 5.18
CA GLN A 64 1.27 11.22 6.36
C GLN A 64 1.28 10.27 7.56
N PHE A 65 2.23 10.48 8.47
CA PHE A 65 2.37 9.70 9.71
C PHE A 65 2.47 8.17 9.51
N ALA A 66 2.92 7.73 8.32
CA ALA A 66 3.12 6.31 8.05
C ALA A 66 4.32 5.76 8.82
N LYS A 67 4.18 4.51 9.26
CA LYS A 67 5.29 3.73 9.81
C LYS A 67 6.19 3.25 8.67
N VAL A 68 7.44 3.69 8.66
CA VAL A 68 8.46 3.21 7.71
C VAL A 68 8.97 1.84 8.16
N LYS A 69 9.00 0.88 7.23
CA LYS A 69 9.59 -0.45 7.45
C LYS A 69 10.52 -0.76 6.28
N PHE A 70 11.79 -1.01 6.58
CA PHE A 70 12.73 -1.50 5.59
C PHE A 70 12.54 -3.01 5.46
N PHE A 71 12.02 -3.46 4.32
CA PHE A 71 12.08 -4.88 3.96
C PHE A 71 13.47 -5.13 3.39
N ARG A 72 14.35 -5.78 4.18
CA ARG A 72 15.54 -6.41 3.60
C ARG A 72 15.09 -7.73 3.02
N GLU A 73 15.12 -7.88 1.70
CA GLU A 73 15.23 -9.23 1.14
C GLU A 73 16.48 -9.89 1.77
N PRO A 74 16.42 -11.16 2.19
CA PRO A 74 17.66 -11.89 2.41
C PRO A 74 18.39 -11.86 1.08
N VAL A 75 19.54 -11.21 1.02
CA VAL A 75 20.46 -11.36 -0.10
C VAL A 75 20.67 -12.85 -0.23
N ALA A 76 20.18 -13.45 -1.32
CA ALA A 76 20.44 -14.85 -1.60
C ALA A 76 21.96 -15.02 -1.65
N HIS A 77 22.51 -15.56 -0.57
CA HIS A 77 23.87 -16.08 -0.57
C HIS A 77 23.85 -17.28 -1.51
N PHE A 78 24.13 -17.04 -2.79
CA PHE A 78 24.67 -18.07 -3.66
C PHE A 78 26.08 -18.37 -3.14
N PHE A 79 26.22 -19.50 -2.44
CA PHE A 79 27.51 -20.17 -2.26
C PHE A 79 27.62 -21.29 -3.30
#